data_AF-A0A8T4M070-F1
#
_entry.id   AF-A0A8T4M070-F1
#
_cell.length_a   1.000
_cell.length_b   1.000
_cell.length_c   1.000
_cell.angle_alpha   90.00
_cell.angle_beta   90.00
_cell.angle_gamma   90.00
#
_symmetry.space_group_name_H-M   'P 1'
#
loop_
_entity.id
_entity.type
_entity.pdbx_description
1 polymer ?
#
loop_
_entity_poly.entity_id
_entity_poly.type
_entity_poly.pdbx_seq_one_letter_code
_entity_poly.pdbx_strand_id
1 'polypeptide(L)'
;MNLFKGGVLVFALVILAGCVAQPSGTQAAGASQNSVSGELGVFEEDNDAPPAPPSRQAPALPEEGVSESQSSASAFTGLWKVFSSRIFYDVGGAGGMTGTTRLLEIDAEGNWAFGSSNGKWHVEPIAETDWNDWGIDAYGPTRKMVLDDWGGKDAEGPIEESGGSVDFFWAIYRVESPEVENAGTIQTKFGRAAG
;
A
#
# COMPACT_ATOMS: atom_id res chain seq x y z
N MET A 1 14.07 -51.50 18.98
CA MET A 1 13.75 -52.39 17.84
C MET A 1 13.28 -51.53 16.69
N ASN A 2 14.03 -51.57 15.60
CA ASN A 2 13.78 -50.88 14.34
C ASN A 2 12.42 -51.32 13.75
N LEU A 3 11.77 -50.44 12.97
CA LEU A 3 11.64 -50.66 11.53
C LEU A 3 11.21 -49.37 10.81
N PHE A 4 12.16 -48.77 10.10
CA PHE A 4 11.95 -47.88 8.96
C PHE A 4 11.24 -48.63 7.81
N LYS A 5 10.37 -47.91 7.09
CA LYS A 5 9.96 -48.08 5.68
C LYS A 5 8.93 -46.98 5.42
N GLY A 6 9.06 -46.01 4.52
CA GLY A 6 9.85 -45.89 3.30
C GLY A 6 8.92 -45.25 2.27
N GLY A 7 9.28 -44.10 1.69
CA GLY A 7 8.46 -43.47 0.65
C GLY A 7 8.73 -41.97 0.47
N VAL A 8 9.99 -41.61 0.20
CA VAL A 8 10.33 -40.31 -0.38
C VAL A 8 10.03 -40.39 -1.88
N LEU A 9 9.13 -39.54 -2.37
CA LEU A 9 8.90 -39.35 -3.81
C LEU A 9 9.24 -37.90 -4.15
N VAL A 10 10.49 -37.68 -4.51
CA VAL A 10 10.98 -36.47 -5.17
C VAL A 10 10.63 -36.61 -6.64
N PHE A 11 9.80 -35.72 -7.18
CA PHE A 11 9.67 -35.56 -8.62
C PHE A 11 10.10 -34.18 -9.07
N ALA A 12 11.00 -34.22 -10.05
CA ALA A 12 11.81 -33.15 -10.58
C ALA A 12 11.00 -32.02 -11.24
N LEU A 13 11.45 -30.82 -10.92
CA LEU A 13 11.39 -29.60 -11.72
C LEU A 13 11.89 -29.85 -13.15
N VAL A 14 11.10 -29.50 -14.16
CA VAL A 14 11.55 -29.34 -15.56
C VAL A 14 11.22 -27.92 -16.00
N ILE A 15 12.25 -27.07 -16.03
CA ILE A 15 12.23 -25.75 -16.66
C ILE A 15 12.55 -25.95 -18.13
N LEU A 16 11.62 -25.56 -19.01
CA LEU A 16 11.86 -25.40 -20.44
C LEU A 16 11.98 -23.92 -20.76
N ALA A 17 13.22 -23.44 -20.80
CA ALA A 17 13.59 -22.20 -21.47
C ALA A 17 13.68 -22.47 -22.97
N GLY A 18 13.00 -21.65 -23.78
CA GLY A 18 12.98 -21.76 -25.24
C GLY A 18 13.04 -20.39 -25.93
N CYS A 19 14.28 -19.95 -26.17
CA CYS A 19 14.82 -19.18 -27.29
C CYS A 19 13.95 -18.15 -28.05
N VAL A 20 14.32 -16.87 -27.84
CA VAL A 20 14.67 -15.81 -28.80
C VAL A 20 14.49 -16.11 -30.29
N ALA A 21 13.77 -15.21 -30.98
CA ALA A 21 13.91 -14.96 -32.42
C ALA A 21 14.14 -13.46 -32.68
N GLN A 22 15.30 -13.15 -33.25
CA GLN A 22 15.70 -11.88 -33.88
C GLN A 22 15.26 -11.90 -35.37
N PRO A 23 15.19 -10.75 -36.08
CA PRO A 23 16.37 -10.39 -36.86
C PRO A 23 16.70 -8.90 -36.92
N SER A 24 18.02 -8.66 -36.97
CA SER A 24 18.70 -7.43 -37.32
C SER A 24 18.48 -7.06 -38.79
N GLY A 25 18.36 -5.76 -39.07
CA GLY A 25 18.33 -5.20 -40.42
C GLY A 25 18.94 -3.79 -40.47
N THR A 26 20.27 -3.76 -40.62
CA THR A 26 21.12 -2.86 -41.42
C THR A 26 20.98 -1.33 -41.40
N GLN A 27 22.13 -0.70 -41.13
CA GLN A 27 22.51 0.72 -41.24
C GLN A 27 22.48 1.30 -42.67
N ALA A 28 22.29 2.62 -42.76
CA ALA A 28 23.05 3.55 -43.63
C ALA A 28 22.86 4.98 -43.07
N ALA A 29 23.86 5.60 -42.43
CA ALA A 29 24.98 6.35 -43.00
C ALA A 29 24.55 7.60 -43.79
N GLY A 30 24.89 8.78 -43.25
CA GLY A 30 24.71 10.08 -43.88
C GLY A 30 25.26 11.21 -43.02
N ALA A 31 26.59 11.30 -42.90
CA ALA A 31 27.26 12.45 -42.36
C ALA A 31 27.15 13.64 -43.33
N SER A 32 26.95 14.85 -42.82
CA SER A 32 27.53 16.05 -43.44
C SER A 32 27.80 17.09 -42.36
N GLN A 33 29.07 17.41 -42.21
CA GLN A 33 29.61 18.46 -41.36
C GLN A 33 29.32 19.82 -41.99
N ASN A 34 29.07 20.84 -41.17
CA ASN A 34 29.34 22.22 -41.57
C ASN A 34 29.95 22.98 -40.39
N SER A 35 31.26 23.14 -40.46
CA SER A 35 32.00 24.16 -39.74
C SER A 35 32.00 25.43 -40.59
N VAL A 36 31.60 26.57 -40.01
CA VAL A 36 32.02 27.90 -40.48
C VAL A 36 32.43 28.71 -39.27
N SER A 37 33.69 29.13 -39.28
CA SER A 37 34.34 30.04 -38.33
C SER A 37 33.86 31.48 -38.51
N GLY A 38 33.76 32.18 -37.37
CA GLY A 38 34.33 33.51 -37.15
C GLY A 38 33.58 34.73 -37.67
N GLU A 39 33.09 35.56 -36.73
CA GLU A 39 33.39 37.00 -36.68
C GLU A 39 32.94 37.55 -35.31
N LEU A 40 33.89 37.98 -34.47
CA LEU A 40 33.59 38.66 -33.20
C LEU A 40 33.40 40.15 -33.48
N GLY A 41 32.15 40.56 -33.58
CA GLY A 41 31.74 41.96 -33.57
C GLY A 41 31.92 42.55 -32.18
N VAL A 42 32.62 43.68 -32.14
CA VAL A 42 32.82 44.56 -30.99
C VAL A 42 31.49 45.24 -30.62
N PHE A 43 31.11 45.22 -29.34
CA PHE A 43 30.12 46.13 -28.79
C PHE A 43 30.71 46.74 -27.51
N GLU A 44 31.15 48.00 -27.63
CA GLU A 44 31.27 48.94 -26.52
C GLU A 44 29.86 49.40 -26.16
N GLU A 45 29.42 49.18 -24.93
CA GLU A 45 28.40 50.03 -24.30
C GLU A 45 28.79 50.27 -22.84
N ASP A 46 29.17 51.51 -22.59
CA ASP A 46 29.52 52.11 -21.31
C ASP A 46 28.25 52.78 -20.75
N ASN A 47 27.79 52.39 -19.56
CA ASN A 47 27.48 53.32 -18.44
C ASN A 47 26.68 52.67 -17.28
N ASP A 48 27.21 52.96 -16.10
CA ASP A 48 26.55 53.24 -14.81
C ASP A 48 26.08 52.12 -13.85
N ALA A 49 26.37 52.42 -12.58
CA ALA A 49 26.43 51.57 -11.39
C ALA A 49 25.08 50.92 -10.92
N PRO A 50 25.14 49.85 -10.11
CA PRO A 50 23.94 49.09 -9.71
C PRO A 50 23.05 49.85 -8.72
N PRO A 51 21.71 49.74 -8.81
CA PRO A 51 20.83 50.19 -7.73
C PRO A 51 20.90 49.22 -6.52
N ALA A 52 21.02 49.79 -5.32
CA ALA A 52 21.12 49.09 -4.03
C ALA A 52 19.85 48.25 -3.67
N PRO A 53 19.96 47.18 -2.85
CA PRO A 53 18.79 46.44 -2.38
C PRO A 53 18.13 47.19 -1.21
N PRO A 54 16.80 47.35 -1.17
CA PRO A 54 16.11 46.79 0.00
C PRO A 54 14.64 46.40 -0.24
N SER A 55 14.24 45.26 0.32
CA SER A 55 13.21 45.18 1.37
C SER A 55 13.08 43.74 1.85
N ARG A 56 13.28 43.52 3.16
CA ARG A 56 12.83 42.30 3.84
C ARG A 56 11.31 42.24 3.68
N GLN A 57 10.80 41.39 2.80
CA GLN A 57 9.43 40.92 2.94
C GLN A 57 9.36 40.05 4.20
N ALA A 58 8.33 40.35 5.00
CA ALA A 58 8.02 39.71 6.28
C ALA A 58 7.93 38.17 6.14
N PRO A 59 8.10 37.40 7.24
CA PRO A 59 7.84 35.96 7.22
C PRO A 59 6.43 35.72 6.68
N ALA A 60 6.31 34.92 5.63
CA ALA A 60 5.03 34.34 5.29
C ALA A 60 4.55 33.59 6.53
N LEU A 61 3.39 33.99 7.04
CA LEU A 61 2.63 33.20 8.01
C LEU A 61 2.56 31.76 7.47
N PRO A 62 2.76 30.72 8.29
CA PRO A 62 2.47 29.37 7.83
C PRO A 62 0.97 29.34 7.51
N GLU A 63 0.64 29.32 6.22
CA GLU A 63 -0.68 28.88 5.79
C GLU A 63 -0.82 27.47 6.34
N GLU A 64 -1.71 27.33 7.33
CA GLU A 64 -2.06 26.04 7.91
C GLU A 64 -2.46 25.13 6.76
N GLY A 65 -1.53 24.24 6.39
CA GLY A 65 -1.83 23.10 5.57
C GLY A 65 -2.86 22.31 6.34
N VAL A 66 -4.14 22.47 5.98
CA VAL A 66 -5.14 21.45 6.25
C VAL A 66 -4.66 20.26 5.43
N SER A 67 -3.82 19.44 6.08
CA SER A 67 -3.24 18.23 5.52
C SER A 67 -4.39 17.42 4.93
N GLU A 68 -4.30 17.04 3.65
CA GLU A 68 -5.32 16.20 2.98
C GLU A 68 -5.64 14.92 3.80
N SER A 69 -4.73 14.53 4.69
CA SER A 69 -4.85 13.51 5.74
C SER A 69 -6.04 13.71 6.70
N GLN A 70 -6.50 14.93 6.98
CA GLN A 70 -7.62 15.17 7.90
C GLN A 70 -8.99 15.08 7.22
N SER A 71 -9.08 15.39 5.92
CA SER A 71 -10.36 15.31 5.19
C SER A 71 -10.84 13.86 5.04
N SER A 72 -9.92 12.90 4.93
CA SER A 72 -10.23 11.47 4.86
C SER A 72 -10.55 10.87 6.24
N ALA A 73 -10.05 11.43 7.35
CA ALA A 73 -10.27 10.90 8.69
C ALA A 73 -11.75 10.87 9.12
N SER A 74 -12.52 11.87 8.69
CA SER A 74 -13.97 11.90 8.95
C SER A 74 -14.71 10.70 8.36
N ALA A 75 -14.24 10.15 7.23
CA ALA A 75 -14.88 9.01 6.56
C ALA A 75 -14.69 7.68 7.32
N PHE A 76 -13.72 7.61 8.24
CA PHE A 76 -13.43 6.41 9.04
C PHE A 76 -13.80 6.55 10.51
N THR A 77 -13.84 7.77 11.04
CA THR A 77 -14.15 8.03 12.45
C THR A 77 -15.50 7.43 12.85
N GLY A 78 -15.56 6.75 13.99
CA GLY A 78 -16.75 6.17 14.59
C GLY A 78 -16.62 4.68 14.94
N LEU A 79 -17.78 4.03 15.12
CA LEU A 79 -17.88 2.64 15.54
C LEU A 79 -18.15 1.71 14.36
N TRP A 80 -17.42 0.60 14.33
CA TRP A 80 -17.45 -0.41 13.28
C TRP A 80 -17.74 -1.78 13.88
N LYS A 81 -18.71 -2.49 13.30
CA LYS A 81 -19.04 -3.86 13.69
C LYS A 81 -18.34 -4.86 12.78
N VAL A 82 -18.00 -6.03 13.32
CA VAL A 82 -17.59 -7.16 12.49
C VAL A 82 -18.78 -7.62 11.65
N PHE A 83 -18.65 -7.49 10.33
CA PHE A 83 -19.65 -7.96 9.37
C PHE A 83 -19.44 -9.44 9.04
N SER A 84 -18.19 -9.84 8.86
CA SER A 84 -17.79 -11.25 8.66
C SER A 84 -16.34 -11.46 9.09
N SER A 85 -16.00 -12.65 9.55
CA SER A 85 -14.61 -13.01 9.86
C SER A 85 -14.35 -14.48 9.59
N ARG A 86 -13.22 -14.77 8.94
CA ARG A 86 -12.81 -16.12 8.55
C ARG A 86 -11.30 -16.27 8.64
N ILE A 87 -10.84 -17.48 8.96
CA ILE A 87 -9.44 -17.88 8.84
C ILE A 87 -9.25 -18.84 7.67
N PHE A 88 -8.20 -18.64 6.89
CA PHE A 88 -7.74 -19.54 5.83
C PHE A 88 -6.38 -20.11 6.25
N TYR A 89 -6.29 -21.43 6.34
CA TYR A 89 -5.08 -22.11 6.83
C TYR A 89 -4.13 -22.45 5.69
N ASP A 90 -2.83 -22.39 5.95
CA ASP A 90 -1.78 -22.76 4.97
C ASP A 90 -1.80 -24.21 4.56
N VAL A 91 -2.13 -25.07 5.52
CA VAL A 91 -2.31 -26.50 5.29
C VAL A 91 -3.57 -26.81 4.47
N GLY A 92 -4.32 -25.77 4.09
CA GLY A 92 -5.58 -25.84 3.37
C GLY A 92 -6.79 -25.82 4.31
N GLY A 93 -7.94 -25.46 3.73
CA GLY A 93 -9.21 -25.34 4.45
C GLY A 93 -9.42 -23.95 5.06
N ALA A 94 -10.62 -23.72 5.59
CA ALA A 94 -11.00 -22.45 6.18
C ALA A 94 -12.01 -22.64 7.30
N GLY A 95 -11.88 -21.84 8.37
CA GLY A 95 -12.73 -21.87 9.55
C GLY A 95 -13.50 -20.56 9.73
N GLY A 96 -14.72 -20.66 10.25
CA GLY A 96 -15.43 -19.47 10.75
C GLY A 96 -14.82 -19.02 12.06
N MET A 97 -14.65 -17.72 12.23
CA MET A 97 -14.31 -17.14 13.53
C MET A 97 -15.58 -16.96 14.34
N THR A 98 -15.51 -17.16 15.66
CA THR A 98 -16.67 -16.92 16.53
C THR A 98 -17.07 -15.44 16.44
N GLY A 99 -18.37 -15.20 16.25
CA GLY A 99 -18.91 -13.84 16.16
C GLY A 99 -18.63 -13.07 17.44
N THR A 100 -18.16 -11.83 17.31
CA THR A 100 -17.93 -10.91 18.42
C THR A 100 -18.94 -9.77 18.38
N THR A 101 -19.43 -9.36 19.54
CA THR A 101 -20.24 -8.13 19.69
C THR A 101 -19.38 -6.90 19.93
N ARG A 102 -18.05 -7.06 19.95
CA ARG A 102 -17.11 -5.95 20.12
C ARG A 102 -17.12 -5.07 18.88
N LEU A 103 -17.07 -3.77 19.12
CA LEU A 103 -16.94 -2.77 18.08
C LEU A 103 -15.47 -2.35 17.97
N LEU A 104 -15.04 -2.10 16.74
CA LEU A 104 -13.80 -1.39 16.45
C LEU A 104 -14.13 0.10 16.49
N GLU A 105 -13.42 0.83 17.32
CA GLU A 105 -13.51 2.28 17.44
C GLU A 105 -12.35 2.90 16.67
N ILE A 106 -12.66 3.91 15.86
CA ILE A 106 -11.67 4.72 15.12
C ILE A 106 -11.95 6.18 15.47
N ASP A 107 -10.95 6.90 15.95
CA ASP A 107 -11.07 8.32 16.27
C ASP A 107 -10.48 9.23 15.17
N ALA A 108 -10.73 10.53 15.30
CA ALA A 108 -10.28 11.54 14.34
C ALA A 108 -8.78 11.85 14.45
N GLU A 109 -8.16 11.47 15.56
CA GLU A 109 -6.76 11.66 15.89
C GLU A 109 -5.85 10.54 15.34
N GLY A 110 -6.43 9.59 14.59
CA GLY A 110 -5.68 8.52 13.97
C GLY A 110 -5.49 7.29 14.86
N ASN A 111 -6.25 7.14 15.95
CA ASN A 111 -6.19 5.96 16.81
C ASN A 111 -7.33 4.99 16.51
N TRP A 112 -7.06 3.70 16.77
CA TRP A 112 -8.08 2.66 16.77
C TRP A 112 -8.03 1.83 18.05
N ALA A 113 -9.17 1.24 18.42
CA ALA A 113 -9.28 0.31 19.53
C ALA A 113 -10.24 -0.85 19.21
N PHE A 114 -9.82 -2.08 19.51
CA PHE A 114 -10.63 -3.29 19.33
C PHE A 114 -10.36 -4.31 20.44
N GLY A 115 -11.29 -4.41 21.39
CA GLY A 115 -11.12 -5.27 22.56
C GLY A 115 -9.99 -4.77 23.46
N SER A 116 -8.92 -5.56 23.60
CA SER A 116 -7.72 -5.17 24.36
C SER A 116 -6.62 -4.57 23.49
N SER A 117 -6.76 -4.62 22.17
CA SER A 117 -5.78 -4.10 21.22
C SER A 117 -6.14 -2.67 20.83
N ASN A 118 -5.12 -1.86 20.55
CA ASN A 118 -5.24 -0.48 20.13
C ASN A 118 -3.98 -0.08 19.37
N GLY A 119 -4.06 0.97 18.56
CA GLY A 119 -2.93 1.43 17.77
C GLY A 119 -3.24 2.65 16.92
N LYS A 120 -2.45 2.83 15.87
CA LYS A 120 -2.63 3.90 14.89
C LYS A 120 -3.25 3.36 13.60
N TRP A 121 -3.98 4.21 12.90
CA TRP A 121 -4.53 3.86 11.59
C TRP A 121 -4.13 4.90 10.56
N HIS A 122 -3.99 4.45 9.32
CA HIS A 122 -3.79 5.31 8.17
C HIS A 122 -4.31 4.63 6.90
N VAL A 123 -4.32 5.38 5.79
CA VAL A 123 -4.82 4.92 4.50
C VAL A 123 -3.74 5.08 3.45
N GLU A 124 -3.55 4.03 2.66
CA GLU A 124 -2.54 3.98 1.60
C GLU A 124 -3.15 3.50 0.28
N PRO A 125 -2.51 3.79 -0.87
CA PRO A 125 -2.83 3.10 -2.12
C PRO A 125 -2.59 1.59 -2.00
N ILE A 126 -3.41 0.79 -2.68
CA ILE A 126 -3.16 -0.65 -2.80
C ILE A 126 -2.06 -0.88 -3.83
N ALA A 127 -0.98 -1.54 -3.43
CA ALA A 127 0.05 -2.06 -4.30
C ALA A 127 -0.33 -3.44 -4.87
N GLU A 128 0.29 -3.84 -5.99
CA GLU A 128 0.05 -5.16 -6.58
C GLU A 128 0.45 -6.30 -5.62
N THR A 129 1.47 -6.08 -4.79
CA THR A 129 1.94 -7.05 -3.80
C THR A 129 0.93 -7.30 -2.69
N ASP A 130 0.13 -6.29 -2.31
CA ASP A 130 -0.84 -6.42 -1.23
C ASP A 130 -1.87 -7.52 -1.53
N TRP A 131 -2.34 -7.63 -2.78
CA TRP A 131 -3.27 -8.68 -3.21
C TRP A 131 -2.69 -10.09 -2.98
N ASN A 132 -1.40 -10.26 -3.26
CA ASN A 132 -0.70 -11.52 -3.03
C ASN A 132 -0.56 -11.82 -1.54
N ASP A 133 -0.20 -10.81 -0.74
CA ASP A 133 -0.03 -10.95 0.71
C ASP A 133 -1.35 -11.29 1.42
N TRP A 134 -2.46 -10.73 0.93
CA TRP A 134 -3.80 -11.02 1.42
C TRP A 134 -4.38 -12.35 0.90
N GLY A 135 -3.76 -12.93 -0.13
CA GLY A 135 -4.20 -14.16 -0.79
C GLY A 135 -5.56 -14.01 -1.49
N ILE A 136 -5.81 -12.85 -2.11
CA ILE A 136 -7.07 -12.55 -2.80
C ILE A 136 -6.81 -11.92 -4.17
N ASP A 137 -7.65 -12.27 -5.15
CA ASP A 137 -7.58 -11.64 -6.48
C ASP A 137 -8.04 -10.19 -6.41
N ALA A 138 -7.37 -9.32 -7.17
CA ALA A 138 -7.75 -7.91 -7.28
C ALA A 138 -9.17 -7.74 -7.83
N TYR A 139 -10.00 -6.95 -7.14
CA TYR A 139 -11.43 -6.86 -7.45
C TYR A 139 -12.01 -5.44 -7.56
N GLY A 140 -11.16 -4.41 -7.56
CA GLY A 140 -11.57 -3.02 -7.85
C GLY A 140 -11.18 -1.96 -6.83
N PRO A 141 -11.13 -2.22 -5.50
CA PRO A 141 -10.63 -1.25 -4.54
C PRO A 141 -9.22 -0.74 -4.90
N THR A 142 -8.97 0.54 -4.62
CA THR A 142 -7.70 1.21 -4.97
C THR A 142 -6.92 1.70 -3.75
N ARG A 143 -7.54 1.67 -2.55
CA ARG A 143 -6.93 2.08 -1.29
C ARG A 143 -7.18 1.04 -0.20
N LYS A 144 -6.22 0.93 0.72
CA LYS A 144 -6.28 0.07 1.90
C LYS A 144 -6.32 0.89 3.18
N MET A 145 -6.97 0.33 4.18
CA MET A 145 -6.80 0.73 5.57
C MET A 145 -5.61 -0.04 6.12
N VAL A 146 -4.75 0.62 6.89
CA VAL A 146 -3.70 -0.01 7.69
C VAL A 146 -4.00 0.27 9.16
N LEU A 147 -4.02 -0.79 9.97
CA LEU A 147 -4.20 -0.76 11.42
C LEU A 147 -2.89 -1.24 12.06
N ASP A 148 -2.09 -0.28 12.50
CA ASP A 148 -0.79 -0.51 13.12
C ASP A 148 -0.97 -1.14 14.50
N ASP A 149 -0.08 -2.05 14.89
CA ASP A 149 -0.08 -2.74 16.20
C ASP A 149 -1.37 -3.55 16.49
N TRP A 150 -1.95 -4.13 15.45
CA TRP A 150 -2.96 -5.17 15.51
C TRP A 150 -2.42 -6.46 16.16
N GLY A 151 -2.34 -6.47 17.49
CA GLY A 151 -1.84 -7.61 18.25
C GLY A 151 -0.33 -7.83 18.07
N GLY A 152 0.45 -6.74 17.98
CA GLY A 152 1.91 -6.80 17.78
C GLY A 152 2.37 -6.94 16.33
N LYS A 153 1.44 -6.86 15.36
CA LYS A 153 1.68 -6.83 13.91
C LYS A 153 0.73 -5.82 13.27
N ASP A 154 0.80 -5.62 11.97
CA ASP A 154 -0.17 -4.78 11.28
C ASP A 154 -1.30 -5.63 10.69
N ALA A 155 -2.50 -5.06 10.65
CA ALA A 155 -3.60 -5.60 9.87
C ALA A 155 -4.02 -4.59 8.82
N GLU A 156 -4.17 -5.05 7.59
CA GLU A 156 -4.46 -4.16 6.47
C GLU A 156 -5.42 -4.81 5.49
N GLY A 157 -6.08 -4.00 4.67
CA GLY A 157 -6.97 -4.56 3.67
C GLY A 157 -7.76 -3.52 2.88
N PRO A 158 -8.42 -3.96 1.80
CA PRO A 158 -9.15 -3.06 0.90
C PRO A 158 -10.23 -2.24 1.60
N ILE A 159 -10.41 -1.00 1.14
CA ILE A 159 -11.54 -0.13 1.48
C ILE A 159 -12.58 -0.25 0.37
N GLU A 160 -13.81 -0.59 0.74
CA GLU A 160 -14.95 -0.69 -0.17
C GLU A 160 -15.84 0.53 -0.03
N GLU A 161 -16.00 1.26 -1.12
CA GLU A 161 -16.73 2.53 -1.17
C GLU A 161 -17.89 2.45 -2.17
N SER A 162 -19.04 2.98 -1.78
CA SER A 162 -20.19 3.21 -2.65
C SER A 162 -20.78 4.58 -2.39
N GLY A 163 -21.23 5.26 -3.45
CA GLY A 163 -21.85 6.58 -3.33
C GLY A 163 -20.98 7.65 -2.65
N GLY A 164 -19.65 7.50 -2.68
CA GLY A 164 -18.70 8.41 -2.04
C GLY A 164 -18.55 8.22 -0.52
N SER A 165 -19.04 7.11 0.04
CA SER A 165 -18.89 6.77 1.45
C SER A 165 -18.18 5.42 1.61
N VAL A 166 -17.44 5.26 2.71
CA VAL A 166 -16.86 3.96 3.09
C VAL A 166 -17.95 3.08 3.69
N ASP A 167 -18.30 2.01 2.99
CA ASP A 167 -19.27 1.03 3.47
C ASP A 167 -18.59 -0.03 4.33
N PHE A 168 -17.45 -0.53 3.85
CA PHE A 168 -16.69 -1.58 4.50
C PHE A 168 -15.18 -1.37 4.35
N PHE A 169 -14.42 -1.96 5.26
CA PHE A 169 -13.00 -2.21 5.03
C PHE A 169 -12.61 -3.55 5.63
N TRP A 170 -11.47 -4.06 5.20
CA TRP A 170 -10.92 -5.32 5.68
C TRP A 170 -9.72 -5.09 6.60
N ALA A 171 -9.63 -5.90 7.65
CA ALA A 171 -8.42 -6.12 8.41
C ALA A 171 -7.96 -7.55 8.13
N ILE A 172 -6.90 -7.68 7.33
CA ILE A 172 -6.30 -8.95 6.91
C ILE A 172 -4.93 -9.03 7.56
N TYR A 173 -4.67 -10.13 8.27
CA TYR A 173 -3.42 -10.30 8.99
C TYR A 173 -3.07 -11.76 9.17
N ARG A 174 -1.76 -11.98 9.36
CA ARG A 174 -1.15 -13.29 9.47
C ARG A 174 -1.07 -13.76 10.92
N VAL A 175 -1.59 -14.96 11.18
CA VAL A 175 -1.46 -15.65 12.47
C VAL A 175 -0.56 -16.86 12.32
N GLU A 176 0.25 -17.10 13.35
CA GLU A 176 1.28 -18.13 13.35
C GLU A 176 1.19 -18.97 14.63
N SER A 177 1.85 -20.13 14.65
CA SER A 177 2.01 -20.91 15.87
C SER A 177 2.91 -20.17 16.88
N PRO A 178 2.63 -20.18 18.19
CA PRO A 178 1.60 -20.97 18.89
C PRO A 178 0.27 -20.25 19.14
N GLU A 179 0.04 -19.06 18.58
CA GLU A 179 -1.23 -18.33 18.74
C GLU A 179 -2.41 -19.15 18.21
N VAL A 180 -2.17 -19.87 17.13
CA VAL A 180 -3.07 -20.84 16.50
C VAL A 180 -2.35 -22.18 16.29
N GLU A 181 -3.11 -23.27 16.23
CA GLU A 181 -2.55 -24.61 15.97
C GLU A 181 -1.90 -24.68 14.59
N ASN A 182 -2.59 -24.15 13.57
CA ASN A 182 -2.12 -24.07 12.20
C ASN A 182 -2.06 -22.62 11.77
N ALA A 183 -0.91 -22.20 11.23
CA ALA A 183 -0.73 -20.87 10.67
C ALA A 183 -1.73 -20.60 9.54
N GLY A 184 -2.06 -19.32 9.37
CA GLY A 184 -3.04 -18.91 8.38
C GLY A 184 -3.24 -17.41 8.34
N THR A 185 -4.16 -17.00 7.48
CA THR A 185 -4.54 -15.59 7.28
C THR A 185 -5.97 -15.39 7.77
N ILE A 186 -6.14 -14.46 8.70
CA ILE A 186 -7.46 -14.02 9.16
C ILE A 186 -7.88 -12.86 8.28
N GLN A 187 -9.11 -12.94 7.76
CA GLN A 187 -9.75 -11.86 7.02
C GLN A 187 -11.01 -11.44 7.78
N THR A 188 -11.03 -10.20 8.26
CA THR A 188 -12.16 -9.63 8.98
C THR A 188 -12.69 -8.41 8.25
N LYS A 189 -13.97 -8.47 7.87
CA LYS A 189 -14.68 -7.35 7.24
C LYS A 189 -15.39 -6.54 8.31
N PHE A 190 -15.12 -5.25 8.35
CA PHE A 190 -15.82 -4.28 9.18
C PHE A 190 -16.81 -3.50 8.36
N GLY A 191 -17.99 -3.25 8.92
CA GLY A 191 -18.97 -2.31 8.38
C GLY A 191 -19.43 -1.36 9.48
N ARG A 192 -20.05 -0.24 9.09
CA ARG A 192 -20.56 0.72 10.07
C ARG A 192 -21.49 0.05 11.08
N ALA A 193 -21.27 0.32 12.36
CA ALA A 193 -22.26 0.00 13.38
C ALA A 193 -23.49 0.89 13.10
N ALA A 194 -24.69 0.31 13.09
CA ALA A 194 -25.89 1.13 13.03
C ALA A 194 -25.95 2.01 14.28
N GLY A 195 -26.18 3.31 14.11
CA GLY A 195 -26.41 4.25 15.20
C GLY A 195 -27.74 4.03 15.89
#